data_AF-A0A7J4B411-F1
#
_entry.id   AF-A0A7J4B411-F1
#
_cell.length_a   1.000
_cell.length_b   1.000
_cell.length_c   1.000
_cell.angle_alpha   90.00
_cell.angle_beta   90.00
_cell.angle_gamma   90.00
#
_symmetry.space_group_name_H-M   'P 1'
#
loop_
_entity.id
_entity.type
_entity.pdbx_description
1 polymer ?
#
loop_
_entity_poly.entity_id
_entity_poly.type
_entity_poly.pdbx_seq_one_letter_code
_entity_poly.pdbx_strand_id
1 'polypeptide(L)'
;MIEKWTIFISVFILFSFIGFLIYLLGSKRYKEEDSKSEMYKCGEFTLSDPEVHADNFYRIIKDNLKIKNLQKIHSGKLNEYLQWIICGVVIIILLLLVIL
;
A
#
# COMPACT_ATOMS: atom_id res chain seq x y z
N MET A 1 14.03 29.84 10.25
CA MET A 1 13.68 28.44 9.90
C MET A 1 13.68 27.55 11.14
N ILE A 2 14.73 27.59 11.96
CA ILE A 2 14.86 26.82 13.21
C ILE A 2 13.70 27.09 14.19
N GLU A 3 13.24 28.34 14.32
CA GLU A 3 12.12 28.70 15.20
C GLU A 3 10.78 28.06 14.83
N LYS A 4 10.53 27.79 13.54
CA LYS A 4 9.29 27.12 13.11
C LYS A 4 9.29 25.64 13.48
N TRP A 5 10.46 25.01 13.41
CA TRP A 5 10.65 23.62 13.81
C TRP A 5 10.54 23.44 15.33
N THR A 6 11.07 24.38 16.12
CA THR A 6 10.95 24.31 17.58
C THR A 6 9.50 24.48 18.05
N ILE A 7 8.72 25.36 17.42
CA ILE A 7 7.28 25.50 17.72
C ILE A 7 6.53 24.21 17.36
N PHE A 8 6.78 23.64 16.18
CA PHE A 8 6.13 22.40 15.75
C PHE A 8 6.43 21.23 16.70
N ILE A 9 7.70 21.05 17.08
CA ILE A 9 8.13 20.00 18.01
C ILE A 9 7.50 20.19 19.39
N SER A 10 7.47 21.43 19.89
CA SER A 10 6.85 21.76 21.18
C SER A 10 5.36 21.40 21.20
N VAL A 11 4.62 21.79 20.16
CA VAL A 11 3.20 21.46 20.02
C VAL A 11 2.98 19.95 19.91
N PHE A 12 3.81 19.24 19.14
CA PHE A 12 3.72 17.79 19.00
C PHE A 12 3.96 17.05 20.33
N ILE A 13 4.96 17.48 21.11
CA ILE A 13 5.26 16.91 22.43
C ILE A 13 4.09 17.17 23.39
N LEU A 14 3.53 18.39 23.37
CA LEU A 14 2.38 18.74 24.21
C LEU A 14 1.17 17.85 23.90
N PHE A 15 0.80 17.68 22.63
CA PHE A 15 -0.34 16.83 22.25
C PHE A 15 -0.10 15.36 22.56
N SER A 16 1.12 14.86 22.34
CA SER A 16 1.49 13.49 22.71
C SER A 16 1.39 13.27 24.21
N PHE A 17 1.81 14.25 25.02
CA PHE A 17 1.71 14.20 26.48
C PHE A 17 0.25 14.23 26.96
N ILE A 18 -0.59 15.08 26.35
CA ILE A 18 -2.04 15.10 26.64
C ILE A 18 -2.67 13.75 26.28
N GLY A 19 -2.37 13.19 25.12
CA GLY A 19 -2.84 11.86 24.71
C GLY A 19 -2.39 10.76 25.68
N PHE A 20 -1.15 10.84 26.16
CA PHE A 20 -0.62 9.92 27.17
C PHE A 20 -1.35 10.02 28.51
N LEU A 21 -1.64 11.24 28.99
CA LEU A 21 -2.43 11.43 30.21
C LEU A 21 -3.86 10.86 30.06
N ILE A 22 -4.51 11.11 28.92
CA ILE A 22 -5.83 10.55 28.61
C ILE A 22 -5.78 9.01 28.61
N TYR A 23 -4.74 8.42 28.02
CA TYR A 23 -4.53 6.97 28.03
C TYR A 23 -4.39 6.43 29.45
N LEU A 24 -3.61 7.08 30.33
CA LEU A 24 -3.46 6.65 31.72
C LEU A 24 -4.76 6.76 32.54
N LEU A 25 -5.57 7.79 32.26
CA LEU A 25 -6.89 7.96 32.89
C LEU A 25 -7.90 6.93 32.38
N GLY A 26 -7.86 6.61 31.07
CA GLY A 26 -8.75 5.64 30.43
C GLY A 26 -8.40 4.19 30.72
N SER A 27 -7.11 3.85 30.82
CA SER A 27 -6.64 2.47 31.03
C SER A 27 -7.07 1.88 32.37
N LYS A 28 -7.23 2.72 33.41
CA LYS A 28 -7.78 2.28 34.71
C LYS A 28 -9.24 1.83 34.65
N ARG A 29 -10.00 2.28 33.66
CA ARG A 29 -11.42 1.89 33.46
C ARG A 29 -11.61 0.82 32.40
N TYR A 30 -10.56 0.48 31.64
CA TYR A 30 -10.64 -0.52 30.60
C TYR A 30 -10.46 -1.90 31.21
N LYS A 31 -11.57 -2.60 31.42
CA LYS A 31 -11.57 -4.04 31.67
C LYS A 31 -11.61 -4.70 30.30
N GLU A 32 -10.60 -5.49 29.94
CA GLU A 32 -10.70 -6.31 28.73
C GLU A 32 -11.87 -7.28 28.89
N GLU A 33 -12.92 -7.09 28.09
CA GLU A 33 -13.91 -8.13 27.88
C GLU A 33 -13.28 -9.19 26.98
N ASP A 34 -13.30 -10.45 27.42
CA ASP A 34 -12.81 -11.64 26.67
C ASP A 34 -13.52 -11.83 25.30
N SER A 35 -14.57 -11.07 25.03
CA SER A 35 -15.36 -11.09 23.79
C SER A 35 -14.65 -10.50 22.58
N LYS A 36 -13.43 -9.96 22.71
CA LYS A 36 -12.63 -9.46 21.57
C LYS A 36 -12.34 -10.51 20.50
N SER A 37 -12.53 -11.79 20.79
CA SER A 37 -12.40 -12.89 19.83
C SER A 37 -13.63 -13.07 18.94
N GLU A 38 -14.73 -12.35 19.19
CA GLU A 38 -15.96 -12.45 18.43
C GLU A 38 -16.12 -11.24 17.49
N MET A 39 -16.11 -11.50 16.18
CA MET A 39 -16.39 -10.50 15.16
C MET A 39 -17.90 -10.46 14.90
N TYR A 40 -18.52 -9.29 15.07
CA TYR A 40 -19.90 -9.09 14.67
C TYR A 40 -20.01 -9.05 13.15
N LYS A 41 -20.69 -10.04 12.57
CA LYS A 41 -20.90 -10.16 11.12
C LYS A 41 -22.39 -10.37 10.86
N CYS A 42 -23.01 -9.38 10.22
CA CYS A 42 -24.39 -9.47 9.69
C CYS A 42 -25.46 -9.99 10.68
N GLY A 43 -25.42 -9.57 11.96
CA GLY A 43 -26.43 -9.99 12.95
C GLY A 43 -25.98 -11.06 13.92
N GLU A 44 -24.84 -11.71 13.68
CA GLU A 44 -24.33 -12.81 14.51
C GLU A 44 -22.87 -12.55 14.95
N PHE A 45 -22.53 -13.03 16.13
CA PHE A 45 -21.15 -13.05 16.63
C PHE A 45 -20.50 -14.33 16.13
N THR A 46 -19.50 -14.18 15.27
CA THR A 46 -18.71 -15.31 14.76
C THR A 46 -17.31 -15.22 15.33
N LEU A 47 -16.68 -16.36 15.64
CA LEU A 47 -15.25 -16.37 15.98
C LEU A 47 -14.48 -15.65 14.87
N SER A 48 -13.62 -14.72 15.27
CA SER A 48 -12.84 -13.90 14.35
C SER A 48 -11.88 -14.80 13.56
N ASP A 49 -12.34 -15.29 12.42
CA ASP A 49 -11.48 -15.97 11.47
C ASP A 49 -10.69 -14.88 10.71
N PRO A 50 -9.36 -14.80 10.84
CA PRO A 50 -8.57 -13.78 10.17
C PRO A 50 -8.38 -14.11 8.67
N GLU A 51 -9.36 -14.74 8.01
CA GLU A 51 -9.33 -15.03 6.57
C GLU A 51 -9.61 -13.80 5.69
N VAL A 52 -9.37 -12.58 6.20
CA VAL A 52 -9.15 -11.43 5.31
C VAL A 52 -7.76 -11.59 4.69
N HIS A 53 -7.65 -12.51 3.74
CA HIS A 53 -6.45 -12.65 2.93
C HIS A 53 -6.16 -11.30 2.27
N ALA A 54 -5.00 -10.72 2.57
CA ALA A 54 -4.57 -9.44 2.00
C ALA A 54 -4.63 -9.42 0.45
N ASP A 55 -4.53 -10.60 -0.17
CA ASP A 55 -4.73 -10.81 -1.60
C ASP A 55 -6.11 -10.35 -2.11
N ASN A 56 -7.17 -10.45 -1.30
CA ASN A 56 -8.51 -10.00 -1.68
C ASN A 56 -8.61 -8.47 -1.74
N PHE A 57 -7.86 -7.76 -0.89
CA PHE A 57 -7.85 -6.30 -0.88
C PHE A 57 -7.29 -5.71 -2.18
N TYR A 58 -6.22 -6.31 -2.70
CA TYR A 58 -5.58 -5.88 -3.94
C TYR A 58 -6.13 -6.56 -5.19
N ARG A 59 -7.11 -7.48 -5.05
CA ARG A 59 -7.64 -8.27 -6.16
C ARG A 59 -8.19 -7.40 -7.28
N ILE A 60 -8.93 -6.34 -6.94
CA ILE A 60 -9.48 -5.39 -7.92
C ILE A 60 -8.36 -4.71 -8.72
N ILE A 61 -7.28 -4.30 -8.05
CA ILE A 61 -6.14 -3.65 -8.71
C ILE A 61 -5.41 -4.66 -9.60
N LYS A 62 -5.17 -5.87 -9.09
CA LYS A 62 -4.52 -6.97 -9.81
C LYS A 62 -5.29 -7.38 -11.07
N ASP A 63 -6.62 -7.45 -10.97
CA ASP A 63 -7.51 -7.81 -12.08
C ASP A 63 -7.56 -6.70 -13.14
N ASN A 64 -7.60 -5.43 -12.73
CA ASN A 64 -7.61 -4.29 -13.64
C ASN A 64 -6.27 -4.08 -14.36
N LEU A 65 -5.15 -4.29 -13.68
CA LEU A 65 -3.81 -4.14 -14.27
C LEU A 65 -3.47 -5.23 -15.28
N LYS A 66 -4.31 -6.27 -15.43
CA LYS A 66 -4.10 -7.39 -16.35
C LYS A 66 -2.67 -7.91 -16.32
N ILE A 67 -2.09 -8.05 -15.13
CA ILE A 67 -0.66 -8.38 -14.92
C ILE A 67 -0.26 -9.66 -15.66
N LYS A 68 -1.21 -10.61 -15.81
CA LYS A 68 -1.02 -11.83 -16.60
C LYS A 68 -0.69 -11.57 -18.08
N ASN A 69 -1.19 -10.49 -18.67
CA ASN A 69 -0.88 -10.12 -20.05
C ASN A 69 0.52 -9.50 -20.17
N LEU A 70 0.93 -8.69 -19.19
CA LEU A 70 2.32 -8.20 -19.09
C LEU A 70 3.31 -9.35 -18.89
N GLN A 71 2.93 -10.39 -18.14
CA GLN A 71 3.77 -11.56 -17.97
C GLN A 71 3.94 -12.37 -19.27
N LYS A 72 2.91 -12.45 -20.12
CA LYS A 72 2.98 -13.12 -21.43
C LYS A 72 3.97 -12.47 -22.39
N ILE A 73 4.25 -11.19 -22.21
CA ILE A 73 5.22 -10.44 -23.00
C ILE A 73 6.66 -10.90 -22.69
N HIS A 74 6.92 -11.44 -21.50
CA HIS A 74 8.22 -11.99 -21.13
C HIS A 74 8.27 -13.49 -21.43
N SER A 75 8.55 -13.83 -22.69
CA SER A 75 8.68 -15.21 -23.14
C SER A 75 9.96 -15.90 -22.66
N GLY A 76 10.94 -15.15 -22.17
CA GLY A 76 12.27 -15.65 -21.81
C GLY A 76 13.15 -16.04 -23.00
N LYS A 77 12.69 -15.84 -24.25
CA LYS A 77 13.46 -16.15 -25.45
C LYS A 77 14.32 -14.97 -25.87
N LEU A 78 15.65 -15.15 -25.83
CA LEU A 78 16.62 -14.10 -26.18
C LEU A 78 16.34 -13.43 -27.54
N ASN A 79 15.91 -14.20 -28.55
CA ASN A 79 15.61 -13.68 -29.89
C ASN A 79 14.50 -12.59 -29.88
N GLU A 80 13.46 -12.76 -29.06
CA GLU A 80 12.37 -11.78 -28.97
C GLU A 80 12.87 -10.47 -28.37
N TYR A 81 13.74 -10.53 -27.36
CA TYR A 81 14.36 -9.33 -26.77
C TYR A 81 15.30 -8.62 -27.74
N LEU A 82 16.11 -9.37 -28.51
CA LEU A 82 16.96 -8.81 -29.56
C LEU A 82 16.13 -8.06 -30.62
N GLN A 83 15.01 -8.66 -31.04
CA GLN A 83 14.10 -8.03 -31.99
C GLN A 83 13.52 -6.73 -31.42
N TRP A 84 13.14 -6.70 -30.15
CA TRP A 84 12.62 -5.51 -29.49
C TRP A 84 13.64 -4.37 -29.43
N ILE A 85 14.90 -4.71 -29.12
CA ILE A 85 16.00 -3.73 -29.09
C ILE A 85 16.22 -3.15 -30.48
N ILE A 86 16.30 -3.98 -31.52
CA ILE A 86 16.52 -3.53 -32.89
C ILE A 86 15.36 -2.64 -33.35
N CYS A 87 14.11 -3.06 -33.14
CA CYS A 87 12.93 -2.24 -33.45
C CYS A 87 12.97 -0.88 -32.71
N GLY A 88 13.33 -0.89 -31.43
CA GLY A 88 13.46 0.35 -30.64
C GLY A 88 14.51 1.30 -31.22
N VAL A 89 15.69 0.79 -31.58
CA VAL A 89 16.76 1.58 -32.18
C VAL A 89 16.32 2.19 -33.52
N VAL A 90 15.67 1.40 -34.38
CA VAL A 90 15.17 1.89 -35.68
C VAL A 90 14.15 3.01 -35.50
N ILE A 91 13.21 2.87 -34.55
CA ILE A 91 12.21 3.91 -34.26
C ILE A 91 12.88 5.20 -33.79
N ILE A 92 13.87 5.11 -32.90
CA ILE A 92 14.61 6.29 -32.41
C ILE A 92 15.33 7.00 -33.56
N ILE A 93 15.99 6.25 -34.44
CA ILE A 93 16.67 6.82 -35.62
C ILE A 93 15.68 7.54 -36.54
N LEU A 94 14.51 6.92 -36.80
CA LEU A 94 13.46 7.54 -37.61
C LEU A 94 12.92 8.81 -36.99
N LEU A 95 12.68 8.82 -35.66
CA LEU A 95 12.22 10.02 -34.96
C LEU A 95 13.25 11.15 -35.04
N LEU A 96 14.54 10.83 -34.87
CA LEU A 96 15.60 11.82 -34.99
C LEU A 96 15.70 12.40 -36.42
N LEU A 97 15.51 11.57 -37.45
CA LEU A 97 15.49 12.01 -38.86
C LEU A 97 14.28 12.88 -39.22
N VAL A 98 13.15 12.72 -38.54
CA VAL A 98 11.95 13.55 -38.75
C VAL A 98 12.04 14.88 -37.99
N ILE A 99 12.72 14.88 -36.85
CA ILE A 99 12.91 16.07 -36.00
C ILE A 99 14.03 16.97 -36.52
N LEU A 100 15.07 16.39 -37.13
CA LEU A 100 16.20 17.10 -37.74
C LEU A 100 15.85 17.68 -39.11
#